data_AF-A0AAU9P717-F1
#
_entry.id   AF-A0AAU9P717-F1
#
_cell.length_a   1.000
_cell.length_b   1.000
_cell.length_c   1.000
_cell.angle_alpha   90.00
_cell.angle_beta   90.00
_cell.angle_gamma   90.00
#
_symmetry.space_group_name_H-M   'P 1'
#
loop_
_entity.id
_entity.type
_entity.pdbx_description
1 polymer ?
#
loop_
_entity_poly.entity_id
_entity_poly.type
_entity_poly.pdbx_seq_one_letter_code
_entity_poly.pdbx_strand_id
1 'polypeptide(L)'
;MKNLYLEGKLSESKRKAKFLENLLLSIEDMDSTLRYVGLLFLPVVRSFHIFLFVINLQHPEFVITNNIKFDDPIDVRYGQLLQIIKTYILDYLRSQNHPKTKMFSHVMPHRLEMPWSTINNHIDCGVFTMRYMETYMSGSMNEFKVGFKNEFPAQDDQLAKLRTKYLYKIITHEYNVHKDSVLQKVDQFHKIPSRQRSELVSIIAKEQIHTRLDDFS
;
A
#
# COMPACT_ATOMS: atom_id res chain seq x y z
N MET A 1 -18.60 0.34 16.30
CA MET A 1 -17.30 -0.11 16.84
C MET A 1 -16.38 1.10 16.84
N LYS A 2 -16.10 1.70 18.01
CA LYS A 2 -15.22 2.88 18.10
C LYS A 2 -13.79 2.44 17.75
N ASN A 3 -13.21 3.06 16.74
CA ASN A 3 -11.86 2.76 16.28
C ASN A 3 -10.85 3.25 17.33
N LEU A 4 -10.35 2.35 18.18
CA LEU A 4 -9.39 2.65 19.26
C LEU A 4 -8.06 3.27 18.77
N TYR A 5 -7.84 3.36 17.46
CA TYR A 5 -6.64 3.92 16.85
C TYR A 5 -6.53 5.45 16.93
N LEU A 6 -7.58 6.16 17.38
CA LEU A 6 -7.63 7.63 17.40
C LEU A 6 -7.61 8.25 18.80
N GLU A 7 -7.44 7.47 19.87
CA GLU A 7 -7.43 8.01 21.25
C GLU A 7 -5.99 8.26 21.75
N GLY A 8 -5.63 9.54 21.83
CA GLY A 8 -4.45 10.06 22.56
C GLY A 8 -3.19 10.26 21.70
N LYS A 9 -2.52 11.41 21.85
CA LYS A 9 -1.15 11.61 21.34
C LYS A 9 -0.21 10.62 22.06
N LEU A 10 0.04 9.47 21.45
CA LEU A 10 1.07 8.54 21.92
C LEU A 10 2.40 9.28 22.05
N SER A 11 3.14 9.01 23.13
CA SER A 11 4.54 9.45 23.23
C SER A 11 5.37 8.82 22.12
N GLU A 12 6.50 9.44 21.79
CA GLU A 12 7.40 8.89 20.78
C GLU A 12 7.87 7.47 21.11
N SER A 13 8.18 7.21 22.38
CA SER A 13 8.56 5.87 22.86
C SER A 13 7.48 4.82 22.61
N LYS A 14 6.20 5.14 22.87
CA LYS A 14 5.07 4.22 22.64
C LYS A 14 4.83 4.00 21.14
N ARG A 15 4.98 5.05 20.31
CA ARG A 15 4.89 4.92 18.84
C ARG A 15 5.97 3.97 18.31
N LYS A 16 7.21 4.15 18.76
CA LYS A 16 8.34 3.29 18.39
C LYS A 16 8.10 1.84 18.81
N ALA A 17 7.68 1.61 20.05
CA ALA A 17 7.39 0.27 20.56
C ALA A 17 6.34 -0.44 19.69
N LYS A 18 5.21 0.22 19.41
CA LYS A 18 4.13 -0.35 18.58
C LYS A 18 4.56 -0.61 17.14
N PHE A 19 5.40 0.26 16.56
CA PHE A 19 5.97 0.04 15.24
C PHE A 19 6.85 -1.23 15.20
N LEU A 20 7.74 -1.38 16.20
CA LEU A 20 8.64 -2.53 16.28
C LEU A 20 7.91 -3.83 16.58
N GLU A 21 6.90 -3.80 17.45
CA GLU A 21 6.03 -4.94 17.74
C GLU A 21 5.36 -5.46 16.45
N ASN A 22 4.73 -4.58 15.67
CA ASN A 22 4.09 -4.98 14.41
C ASN A 22 5.11 -5.52 13.38
N LEU A 23 6.30 -4.93 13.31
CA LEU A 23 7.37 -5.40 12.44
C LEU A 23 7.83 -6.80 12.84
N LEU A 24 8.01 -7.06 14.14
CA LEU A 24 8.42 -8.35 14.67
C LEU A 24 7.37 -9.43 14.38
N LEU A 25 6.10 -9.15 14.66
CA LEU A 25 5.00 -10.08 14.33
C LEU A 25 4.99 -10.45 12.84
N SER A 26 5.22 -9.47 11.96
CA SER A 26 5.29 -9.72 10.51
C SER A 26 6.49 -10.58 10.10
N ILE A 27 7.62 -10.49 10.81
CA ILE A 27 8.80 -11.32 10.55
C ILE A 27 8.60 -12.75 11.08
N GLU A 28 7.97 -12.87 12.25
CA GLU A 28 7.62 -14.14 12.87
C GLU A 28 6.60 -14.92 12.01
N ASP A 29 5.59 -14.24 11.47
CA ASP A 29 4.61 -14.84 10.54
C ASP A 29 5.27 -15.40 9.26
N MET A 30 6.44 -14.88 8.88
CA MET A 30 7.22 -15.39 7.75
C MET A 30 8.14 -16.58 8.11
N ASP A 31 8.16 -17.04 9.37
CA ASP A 31 9.12 -18.00 9.92
C ASP A 31 10.57 -17.66 9.51
N SER A 32 10.90 -16.36 9.60
CA SER A 32 12.15 -15.82 9.08
C SER A 32 12.85 -14.95 10.11
N THR A 33 14.08 -14.57 9.80
CA THR A 33 14.76 -13.49 10.52
C THR A 33 15.05 -12.38 9.54
N LEU A 34 15.17 -11.15 10.05
CA LEU A 34 15.48 -9.99 9.22
C LEU A 34 16.76 -10.17 8.38
N ARG A 35 17.70 -11.03 8.82
CA ARG A 35 18.94 -11.34 8.10
C ARG A 35 18.70 -11.96 6.72
N TYR A 36 17.57 -12.65 6.54
CA TYR A 36 17.20 -13.31 5.28
C TYR A 36 16.15 -12.53 4.48
N VAL A 37 15.63 -11.43 5.04
CA VAL A 37 14.69 -10.56 4.34
C VAL A 37 15.45 -9.64 3.40
N GLY A 38 15.11 -9.67 2.11
CA GLY A 38 15.74 -8.81 1.11
C GLY A 38 15.10 -7.42 1.00
N LEU A 39 13.77 -7.37 1.05
CA LEU A 39 12.96 -6.17 0.92
C LEU A 39 11.92 -6.13 2.02
N LEU A 40 11.76 -4.98 2.68
CA LEU A 40 10.62 -4.70 3.55
C LEU A 40 9.74 -3.65 2.90
N PHE A 41 8.46 -3.96 2.80
CA PHE A 41 7.44 -3.07 2.26
C PHE A 41 6.59 -2.53 3.40
N LEU A 42 6.62 -1.21 3.61
CA LEU A 42 5.81 -0.53 4.61
C LEU A 42 4.77 0.37 3.92
N PRO A 43 3.53 -0.11 3.74
CA PRO A 43 2.43 0.76 3.33
C PRO A 43 2.17 1.81 4.41
N VAL A 44 2.27 3.09 4.04
CA VAL A 44 2.08 4.22 4.95
C VAL A 44 0.78 4.94 4.59
N VAL A 45 -0.13 5.01 5.57
CA VAL A 45 -1.38 5.75 5.44
C VAL A 45 -1.23 7.10 6.14
N ARG A 46 -1.41 8.20 5.38
CA ARG A 46 -1.39 9.56 5.93
C ARG A 46 -2.35 10.45 5.17
N SER A 47 -3.22 11.15 5.90
CA SER A 47 -4.19 12.11 5.31
C SER A 47 -4.99 11.50 4.17
N PHE A 48 -5.54 10.30 4.38
CA PHE A 48 -6.30 9.51 3.40
C PHE A 48 -5.53 9.06 2.15
N HIS A 49 -4.22 9.30 2.11
CA HIS A 49 -3.34 8.83 1.04
C HIS A 49 -2.51 7.64 1.50
N ILE A 50 -2.31 6.68 0.59
CA ILE A 50 -1.45 5.51 0.81
C ILE A 50 -0.24 5.62 -0.12
N PHE A 51 0.95 5.52 0.45
CA PHE A 51 2.20 5.39 -0.31
C PHE A 51 3.06 4.32 0.32
N LEU A 52 4.14 3.93 -0.35
CA LEU A 52 4.96 2.80 0.07
C LEU A 52 6.38 3.26 0.41
N PHE A 53 6.82 2.90 1.61
CA PHE A 53 8.20 3.06 2.06
C PHE A 53 8.88 1.69 1.99
N VAL A 54 9.87 1.55 1.12
CA VAL A 54 10.59 0.30 0.89
C VAL A 54 11.97 0.39 1.54
N ILE A 55 12.34 -0.63 2.30
CA ILE A 55 13.68 -0.79 2.87
C ILE A 55 14.34 -1.93 2.13
N ASN A 56 15.37 -1.61 1.35
CA ASN A 56 16.13 -2.59 0.61
C ASN A 56 17.32 -3.05 1.46
N LEU A 57 17.20 -4.24 2.06
CA LEU A 57 18.23 -4.84 2.88
C LEU A 57 19.31 -5.54 2.03
N GLN A 58 19.02 -5.89 0.78
CA GLN A 58 20.02 -6.42 -0.17
C GLN A 58 21.02 -5.32 -0.57
N HIS A 59 20.49 -4.18 -1.01
CA HIS A 59 21.26 -2.97 -1.34
C HIS A 59 20.81 -1.85 -0.40
N PRO A 60 21.58 -1.50 0.65
CA PRO A 60 21.16 -0.56 1.69
C PRO A 60 20.58 0.74 1.15
N GLU A 61 19.24 0.80 1.10
CA GLU A 61 18.51 1.86 0.45
C GLU A 61 17.12 2.02 1.09
N PHE A 62 16.65 3.26 1.14
CA PHE A 62 15.30 3.62 1.55
C PHE A 62 14.60 4.30 0.37
N VAL A 63 13.59 3.64 -0.19
CA VAL A 63 12.90 4.11 -1.40
C VAL A 63 11.45 4.43 -1.07
N ILE A 64 10.99 5.62 -1.44
CA ILE A 64 9.59 6.00 -1.37
C ILE A 64 8.98 5.88 -2.76
N THR A 65 7.97 5.01 -2.92
CA THR A 65 7.14 4.97 -4.12
C THR A 65 5.78 5.56 -3.81
N ASN A 66 5.38 6.54 -4.62
CA ASN A 66 4.14 7.28 -4.45
C ASN A 66 3.55 7.54 -5.84
N ASN A 67 2.26 7.27 -6.02
CA ASN A 67 1.62 7.55 -7.30
C ASN A 67 1.49 9.06 -7.55
N ILE A 68 1.40 9.90 -6.52
CA ILE A 68 1.23 11.35 -6.72
C ILE A 68 2.53 11.98 -7.24
N LYS A 69 2.42 12.72 -8.34
CA LYS A 69 3.46 13.61 -8.86
C LYS A 69 3.43 14.94 -8.11
N PHE A 70 4.58 15.38 -7.62
CA PHE A 70 4.76 16.68 -6.98
C PHE A 70 6.21 17.12 -7.10
N ASP A 71 6.45 18.43 -7.11
CA ASP A 71 7.80 19.00 -7.20
C ASP A 71 8.31 19.50 -5.84
N ASP A 72 7.48 19.40 -4.80
CA ASP A 72 7.86 19.77 -3.44
C ASP A 72 9.07 18.96 -2.96
N PRO A 73 10.01 19.60 -2.24
CA PRO A 73 11.06 18.90 -1.52
C PRO A 73 10.50 17.79 -0.63
N ILE A 74 11.25 16.69 -0.52
CA ILE A 74 10.80 15.48 0.18
C ILE A 74 10.48 15.72 1.66
N ASP A 75 11.24 16.60 2.30
CA ASP A 75 11.05 17.02 3.68
C ASP A 75 9.81 17.90 3.86
N VAL A 76 9.45 18.72 2.86
CA VAL A 76 8.18 19.46 2.86
C VAL A 76 7.00 18.50 2.74
N ARG A 77 7.04 17.57 1.78
CA ARG A 77 5.92 16.66 1.53
C ARG A 77 5.68 15.65 2.65
N TYR A 78 6.76 15.03 3.15
CA TYR A 78 6.66 13.95 4.12
C TYR A 78 6.98 14.40 5.55
N GLY A 79 7.51 15.60 5.74
CA GLY A 79 7.91 16.09 7.06
C GLY A 79 8.97 15.18 7.69
N GLN A 80 8.91 15.06 9.02
CA GLN A 80 9.83 14.22 9.80
C GLN A 80 9.56 12.72 9.68
N LEU A 81 8.47 12.30 9.03
CA LEU A 81 8.01 10.92 9.00
C LEU A 81 9.08 9.94 8.49
N LEU A 82 9.75 10.30 7.39
CA LEU A 82 10.76 9.43 6.78
C LEU A 82 11.97 9.24 7.71
N GLN A 83 12.36 10.30 8.44
CA GLN A 83 13.43 10.21 9.42
C GLN A 83 13.03 9.44 10.68
N ILE A 84 11.78 9.54 11.10
CA ILE A 84 11.26 8.73 12.21
C ILE A 84 11.32 7.24 11.83
N ILE A 85 10.80 6.86 10.65
CA ILE A 85 10.84 5.47 10.16
C ILE A 85 12.29 4.98 10.04
N LYS A 86 13.18 5.78 9.41
CA LYS A 86 14.61 5.47 9.32
C LYS A 86 15.22 5.22 10.69
N THR A 87 14.96 6.09 11.66
CA THR A 87 15.50 5.97 13.03
C THR A 87 15.02 4.69 13.71
N TYR A 88 13.73 4.39 13.61
CA TYR A 88 13.15 3.19 14.22
C TYR A 88 13.75 1.92 13.63
N ILE A 89 13.91 1.86 12.31
CA ILE A 89 14.54 0.73 11.61
C ILE A 89 16.02 0.62 11.97
N LEU A 90 16.77 1.73 12.00
CA LEU A 90 18.19 1.71 12.37
C LEU A 90 18.41 1.22 13.80
N ASP A 91 17.58 1.66 14.73
CA ASP A 91 17.66 1.22 16.12
C ASP A 91 17.34 -0.27 16.25
N TYR A 92 16.37 -0.76 15.48
CA TYR A 92 16.07 -2.19 15.41
C TYR A 92 17.24 -2.98 14.81
N LEU A 93 17.76 -2.58 13.65
CA LEU A 93 18.93 -3.22 13.02
C LEU A 93 20.13 -3.27 13.97
N ARG A 94 20.36 -2.19 14.74
CA ARG A 94 21.42 -2.14 15.76
C ARG A 94 21.16 -3.14 16.89
N SER A 95 19.93 -3.22 17.40
CA SER A 95 19.56 -4.19 18.44
C SER A 95 19.77 -5.65 18.01
N GLN A 96 19.63 -5.92 16.70
CA GLN A 96 19.83 -7.25 16.11
C GLN A 96 21.28 -7.53 15.70
N ASN A 97 22.21 -6.60 15.98
CA ASN A 97 23.59 -6.62 15.49
C ASN A 97 23.67 -6.88 13.98
N HIS A 98 22.78 -6.27 13.20
CA HIS A 98 22.70 -6.50 11.76
C HIS A 98 23.96 -5.93 11.06
N PRO A 99 24.62 -6.70 10.16
CA PRO A 99 25.91 -6.31 9.58
C PRO A 99 25.86 -5.01 8.77
N LYS A 100 24.71 -4.70 8.18
CA LYS A 100 24.52 -3.49 7.33
C LYS A 100 24.13 -2.23 8.10
N THR A 101 24.03 -2.27 9.44
CA THR A 101 23.57 -1.12 10.26
C THR A 101 24.38 0.16 10.00
N LYS A 102 25.72 0.05 9.93
CA LYS A 102 26.60 1.20 9.63
C LYS A 102 26.44 1.76 8.22
N MET A 103 26.02 0.94 7.26
CA MET A 103 25.77 1.42 5.90
C MET A 103 24.50 2.26 5.89
N PHE A 104 23.41 1.74 6.47
CA PHE A 104 22.13 2.45 6.54
C PHE A 104 22.16 3.77 7.32
N SER A 105 23.08 3.96 8.28
CA SER A 105 23.16 5.22 9.01
C SER A 105 23.43 6.41 8.08
N HIS A 106 24.20 6.19 7.02
CA HIS A 106 24.58 7.21 6.03
C HIS A 106 23.59 7.35 4.87
N VAL A 107 22.66 6.40 4.70
CA VAL A 107 21.69 6.38 3.60
C VAL A 107 20.47 7.20 3.96
N MET A 108 20.08 8.15 3.11
CA MET A 108 18.85 8.94 3.30
C MET A 108 17.69 8.38 2.46
N PRO A 109 16.45 8.45 2.96
CA PRO A 109 15.27 8.12 2.16
C PRO A 109 15.15 9.05 0.96
N HIS A 110 14.87 8.49 -0.21
CA HIS A 110 14.62 9.25 -1.42
C HIS A 110 13.36 8.75 -2.12
N ARG A 111 12.73 9.63 -2.90
CA ARG A 111 11.55 9.30 -3.70
C ARG A 111 11.99 8.77 -5.05
N LEU A 112 11.37 7.68 -5.49
CA LEU A 112 11.50 7.20 -6.86
C LEU A 112 10.56 8.01 -7.77
N GLU A 113 11.13 8.67 -8.76
CA GLU A 113 10.36 9.40 -9.77
C GLU A 113 9.92 8.44 -10.88
N MET A 114 8.62 8.45 -11.17
CA MET A 114 8.01 7.49 -12.08
C MET A 114 7.22 8.22 -13.16
N PRO A 115 7.36 7.84 -14.45
CA PRO A 115 6.70 8.53 -15.55
C PRO A 115 5.17 8.35 -15.53
N TRP A 116 4.68 7.28 -14.88
CA TRP A 116 3.26 6.99 -14.71
C TRP A 116 2.64 7.60 -13.44
N SER A 117 3.39 8.41 -12.68
CA SER A 117 2.82 9.14 -11.56
C SER A 117 1.71 10.11 -12.01
N THR A 118 0.75 10.32 -11.14
CA THR A 118 -0.53 10.99 -11.37
C THR A 118 -0.58 12.34 -10.66
N ILE A 119 -1.18 13.34 -11.30
CA ILE A 119 -1.47 14.65 -10.70
C ILE A 119 -2.90 14.65 -10.14
N ASN A 120 -3.85 14.07 -10.87
CA ASN A 120 -5.28 14.18 -10.59
C ASN A 120 -5.86 12.93 -9.90
N ASN A 121 -5.23 11.76 -10.08
CA ASN A 121 -5.73 10.54 -9.43
C ASN A 121 -5.29 10.44 -7.95
N HIS A 122 -6.22 10.74 -7.05
CA HIS A 122 -6.06 10.61 -5.59
C HIS A 122 -6.79 9.40 -4.99
N ILE A 123 -7.61 8.70 -5.77
CA ILE A 123 -8.50 7.64 -5.28
C ILE A 123 -7.90 6.24 -5.42
N ASP A 124 -6.89 6.07 -6.28
CA ASP A 124 -6.28 4.77 -6.60
C ASP A 124 -4.96 4.47 -5.88
N CYS A 125 -4.57 5.28 -4.90
CA CYS A 125 -3.30 5.16 -4.20
C CYS A 125 -3.05 3.75 -3.62
N GLY A 126 -4.10 3.06 -3.16
CA GLY A 126 -4.03 1.67 -2.71
C GLY A 126 -3.76 0.66 -3.84
N VAL A 127 -4.35 0.85 -5.03
CA VAL A 127 -4.13 -0.01 -6.21
C VAL A 127 -2.70 0.14 -6.71
N PHE A 128 -2.20 1.38 -6.78
CA PHE A 128 -0.80 1.65 -7.09
C PHE A 128 0.12 1.00 -6.07
N THR A 129 -0.13 1.18 -4.77
CA THR A 129 0.69 0.61 -3.69
C THR A 129 0.77 -0.91 -3.78
N MET A 130 -0.36 -1.60 -3.95
CA MET A 130 -0.38 -3.06 -4.11
C MET A 130 0.39 -3.51 -5.37
N ARG A 131 0.25 -2.77 -6.47
CA ARG A 131 0.99 -3.07 -7.71
C ARG A 131 2.50 -2.86 -7.54
N TYR A 132 2.91 -1.82 -6.83
CA TYR A 132 4.33 -1.58 -6.52
C TYR A 132 4.90 -2.71 -5.68
N MET A 133 4.18 -3.19 -4.67
CA MET A 133 4.59 -4.36 -3.88
C MET A 133 4.68 -5.65 -4.73
N GLU A 134 3.81 -5.83 -5.73
CA GLU A 134 3.84 -7.00 -6.63
C GLU A 134 5.06 -6.98 -7.57
N THR A 135 5.49 -5.80 -8.05
CA THR A 135 6.47 -5.71 -9.15
C THR A 135 7.82 -5.11 -8.77
N TYR A 136 7.96 -4.52 -7.58
CA TYR A 136 9.23 -3.94 -7.15
C TYR A 136 10.18 -5.05 -6.67
N MET A 137 11.29 -5.26 -7.38
CA MET A 137 12.22 -6.36 -7.15
C MET A 137 13.61 -5.91 -6.70
N SER A 138 13.75 -4.69 -6.18
CA SER A 138 15.03 -3.99 -5.97
C SER A 138 15.76 -3.74 -7.30
N GLY A 139 16.28 -2.53 -7.49
CA GLY A 139 17.00 -2.17 -8.71
C GLY A 139 16.65 -0.79 -9.25
N SER A 140 17.22 -0.49 -10.41
CA SER A 140 17.03 0.76 -11.13
C SER A 140 15.59 0.92 -11.63
N MET A 141 15.21 2.17 -11.95
CA MET A 141 13.90 2.48 -12.53
C MET A 141 13.61 1.68 -13.82
N ASN A 142 14.64 1.33 -14.59
CA ASN A 142 14.52 0.54 -15.82
C ASN A 142 14.11 -0.92 -15.55
N GLU A 143 14.42 -1.44 -14.36
CA GLU A 143 14.04 -2.78 -13.93
C GLU A 143 12.65 -2.80 -13.29
N PHE A 144 12.14 -1.63 -12.89
CA PHE A 144 10.83 -1.50 -12.26
C PHE A 144 9.68 -1.58 -13.28
N LYS A 145 9.37 -2.80 -13.72
CA LYS A 145 8.35 -3.10 -14.73
C LYS A 145 6.94 -3.13 -14.15
N VAL A 146 6.42 -1.98 -13.74
CA VAL A 146 5.06 -1.90 -13.17
C VAL A 146 3.97 -2.17 -14.21
N GLY A 147 4.21 -1.77 -15.46
CA GLY A 147 3.28 -1.95 -16.59
C GLY A 147 2.20 -0.87 -16.72
N PHE A 148 2.30 0.25 -16.00
CA PHE A 148 1.38 1.38 -16.10
C PHE A 148 1.71 2.27 -17.29
N LYS A 149 0.66 2.74 -17.95
CA LYS A 149 0.72 3.89 -18.86
C LYS A 149 0.75 5.18 -18.06
N ASN A 150 1.09 6.29 -18.71
CA ASN A 150 0.99 7.63 -18.11
C ASN A 150 -0.48 7.98 -17.80
N GLU A 151 -0.71 8.98 -16.93
CA GLU A 151 -2.04 9.44 -16.50
C GLU A 151 -2.89 9.94 -17.67
N PHE A 152 -3.62 9.00 -18.26
CA PHE A 152 -4.52 9.13 -19.40
C PHE A 152 -5.61 8.06 -19.26
N PRO A 153 -6.73 8.12 -20.02
CA PRO A 153 -7.83 7.16 -19.89
C PRO A 153 -7.42 5.68 -19.95
N ALA A 154 -6.35 5.37 -20.69
CA ALA A 154 -5.83 4.01 -20.76
C ALA A 154 -5.21 3.52 -19.43
N GLN A 155 -4.72 4.42 -18.56
CA GLN A 155 -4.30 4.08 -17.20
C GLN A 155 -5.51 3.82 -16.31
N ASP A 156 -6.60 4.56 -16.45
CA ASP A 156 -7.84 4.32 -15.69
C ASP A 156 -8.40 2.91 -15.96
N ASP A 157 -8.37 2.46 -17.23
CA ASP A 157 -8.71 1.09 -17.59
C ASP A 157 -7.79 0.05 -16.93
N GLN A 158 -6.48 0.35 -16.83
CA GLN A 158 -5.53 -0.54 -16.15
C GLN A 158 -5.82 -0.60 -14.64
N LEU A 159 -6.09 0.55 -14.02
CA LEU A 159 -6.41 0.66 -12.59
C LEU A 159 -7.72 -0.05 -12.26
N ALA A 160 -8.77 0.13 -13.08
CA ALA A 160 -10.04 -0.57 -12.91
C ALA A 160 -9.87 -2.09 -12.96
N LYS A 161 -9.13 -2.60 -13.96
CA LYS A 161 -8.84 -4.05 -14.08
C LYS A 161 -8.04 -4.58 -12.89
N LEU A 162 -7.02 -3.85 -12.44
CA LEU A 162 -6.24 -4.24 -11.27
C LEU A 162 -7.09 -4.20 -9.99
N ARG A 163 -7.92 -3.18 -9.81
CA ARG A 163 -8.84 -3.07 -8.67
C ARG A 163 -9.77 -4.29 -8.61
N THR A 164 -10.37 -4.68 -9.74
CA THR A 164 -11.19 -5.90 -9.83
C THR A 164 -10.38 -7.16 -9.51
N LYS A 165 -9.15 -7.29 -10.06
CA LYS A 165 -8.27 -8.44 -9.82
C LYS A 165 -7.91 -8.57 -8.33
N TYR A 166 -7.50 -7.48 -7.69
CA TYR A 166 -7.13 -7.48 -6.28
C TYR A 166 -8.33 -7.73 -5.39
N LEU A 167 -9.47 -7.08 -5.66
CA LEU A 167 -10.72 -7.33 -4.93
C LEU A 167 -11.10 -8.82 -5.01
N TYR A 168 -11.12 -9.39 -6.21
CA TYR A 168 -11.40 -10.81 -6.40
C TYR A 168 -10.47 -11.71 -5.60
N LYS A 169 -9.16 -11.43 -5.64
CA LYS A 169 -8.16 -12.20 -4.88
C LYS A 169 -8.40 -12.10 -3.37
N ILE A 170 -8.67 -10.91 -2.83
CA ILE A 170 -8.92 -10.69 -1.40
C ILE A 170 -10.20 -11.42 -0.97
N ILE A 171 -11.31 -11.22 -1.68
CA ILE A 171 -12.61 -11.77 -1.25
C ILE A 171 -12.68 -13.30 -1.36
N THR A 172 -11.87 -13.90 -2.23
CA THR A 172 -11.82 -15.35 -2.42
C THR A 172 -10.63 -16.03 -1.72
N HIS A 173 -9.76 -15.26 -1.06
CA HIS A 173 -8.59 -15.79 -0.36
C HIS A 173 -8.99 -16.69 0.80
N GLU A 174 -8.19 -17.72 1.10
CA GLU A 174 -8.45 -18.64 2.22
C GLU A 174 -8.46 -17.96 3.60
N TYR A 175 -7.59 -16.95 3.78
CA TYR A 175 -7.57 -16.10 4.98
C TYR A 175 -8.80 -15.19 5.14
N ASN A 176 -9.62 -15.00 4.10
CA ASN A 176 -10.83 -14.22 4.25
C ASN A 176 -11.89 -15.05 4.99
N VAL A 177 -12.11 -14.73 6.27
CA VAL A 177 -13.13 -15.37 7.12
C VAL A 177 -14.55 -15.27 6.56
N HIS A 178 -14.79 -14.37 5.61
CA HIS A 178 -16.08 -14.20 4.93
C HIS A 178 -16.15 -14.87 3.56
N LYS A 179 -15.11 -15.59 3.11
CA LYS A 179 -15.03 -16.22 1.79
C LYS A 179 -16.27 -17.04 1.47
N ASP A 180 -16.67 -17.95 2.35
CA ASP A 180 -17.80 -18.86 2.09
C ASP A 180 -19.12 -18.11 1.94
N SER A 181 -19.33 -17.06 2.76
CA SER A 181 -20.50 -16.20 2.64
C SER A 181 -20.50 -15.44 1.31
N VAL A 182 -19.35 -14.93 0.87
CA VAL A 182 -19.21 -14.27 -0.43
C VAL A 182 -19.52 -15.24 -1.57
N LEU A 183 -18.95 -16.46 -1.55
CA LEU A 183 -19.19 -17.46 -2.57
C LEU A 183 -20.66 -17.91 -2.62
N GLN A 184 -21.29 -18.09 -1.45
CA GLN A 184 -22.72 -18.40 -1.39
C GLN A 184 -23.58 -17.29 -2.01
N LYS A 185 -23.25 -16.02 -1.78
CA LYS A 185 -23.95 -14.88 -2.41
C LYS A 185 -23.73 -14.85 -3.92
N VAL A 186 -22.53 -15.18 -4.39
CA VAL A 186 -22.23 -15.31 -5.82
C VAL A 186 -23.10 -16.43 -6.43
N ASP A 187 -23.17 -17.60 -5.80
CA ASP A 187 -24.01 -18.71 -6.27
C ASP A 187 -25.50 -18.35 -6.32
N GLN A 188 -25.98 -17.66 -5.28
CA GLN A 188 -27.36 -17.12 -5.26
C GLN A 188 -27.59 -16.13 -6.40
N PHE A 189 -26.64 -15.22 -6.63
CA PHE A 189 -26.71 -14.27 -7.73
C PHE A 189 -26.75 -14.97 -9.10
N HIS A 190 -25.99 -16.06 -9.28
CA HIS A 190 -26.00 -16.84 -10.53
C HIS A 190 -27.31 -17.60 -10.78
N LYS A 191 -28.12 -17.87 -9.74
CA LYS A 191 -29.46 -18.48 -9.89
C LYS A 191 -30.50 -17.49 -10.43
N ILE A 192 -30.24 -16.18 -10.37
CA ILE A 192 -31.15 -15.16 -10.88
C ILE A 192 -31.08 -15.15 -12.44
N PRO A 193 -32.22 -15.12 -13.15
CA PRO A 193 -32.25 -14.99 -14.61
C PRO A 193 -31.41 -13.81 -15.13
N SER A 194 -30.72 -14.01 -16.25
CA SER A 194 -29.72 -13.03 -16.72
C SER A 194 -30.27 -11.61 -16.93
N ARG A 195 -31.52 -11.48 -17.39
CA ARG A 195 -32.17 -10.17 -17.57
C ARG A 195 -32.31 -9.41 -16.24
N GLN A 196 -32.78 -10.10 -15.20
CA GLN A 196 -32.96 -9.52 -13.86
C GLN A 196 -31.62 -9.17 -13.23
N ARG A 197 -30.58 -9.98 -13.43
CA ARG A 197 -29.22 -9.64 -12.97
C ARG A 197 -28.71 -8.33 -13.59
N SER A 198 -28.89 -8.15 -14.90
CA SER A 198 -28.48 -6.92 -15.59
C SER A 198 -29.24 -5.69 -15.08
N GLU A 199 -30.54 -5.83 -14.80
CA GLU A 199 -31.35 -4.77 -14.20
C GLU A 199 -30.86 -4.40 -12.79
N LEU A 200 -30.61 -5.40 -11.93
CA LEU A 200 -30.06 -5.19 -10.58
C LEU A 200 -28.70 -4.48 -10.60
N VAL A 201 -27.78 -4.92 -11.47
CA VAL A 201 -26.46 -4.28 -11.61
C VAL A 201 -26.60 -2.84 -12.09
N SER A 202 -27.54 -2.56 -13.01
CA SER A 202 -27.81 -1.20 -13.47
C SER A 202 -28.35 -0.30 -12.36
N ILE A 203 -29.24 -0.81 -11.50
CA ILE A 203 -29.77 -0.06 -10.34
C ILE A 203 -28.64 0.26 -9.37
N ILE A 204 -27.85 -0.75 -8.98
CA ILE A 204 -26.72 -0.57 -8.05
C ILE A 204 -25.70 0.43 -8.62
N ALA A 205 -25.39 0.34 -9.92
CA ALA A 205 -24.48 1.27 -10.57
C ALA A 205 -24.99 2.72 -10.50
N LYS A 206 -26.31 2.94 -10.67
CA LYS A 206 -26.93 4.27 -10.56
C LYS A 206 -26.90 4.80 -9.13
N GLU A 207 -27.23 3.97 -8.14
CA GLU A 207 -27.18 4.34 -6.72
C GLU A 207 -25.77 4.72 -6.30
N GLN A 208 -24.76 3.93 -6.68
CA GLN A 208 -23.35 4.22 -6.39
C GLN A 208 -22.84 5.51 -7.05
N ILE A 209 -23.37 5.87 -8.23
CA ILE A 209 -23.07 7.17 -8.85
C ILE A 209 -23.63 8.30 -7.98
N HIS A 210 -24.85 8.16 -7.45
CA HIS A 210 -25.47 9.19 -6.61
C HIS A 210 -24.73 9.35 -5.28
N THR A 211 -24.40 8.24 -4.60
CA THR A 211 -23.66 8.31 -3.32
C THR A 211 -22.27 8.95 -3.49
N ARG A 212 -21.59 8.66 -4.60
CA ARG A 212 -20.29 9.30 -4.90
C ARG A 212 -20.42 10.80 -5.14
N LEU A 213 -21.50 11.27 -5.76
CA LEU A 213 -21.72 12.70 -5.99
C LEU A 213 -22.00 13.44 -4.67
N ASP A 214 -22.73 12.81 -3.76
CA ASP A 214 -23.04 13.38 -2.43
C ASP A 214 -21.81 13.46 -1.52
N ASP A 215 -20.86 12.51 -1.64
CA ASP A 215 -19.58 12.53 -0.91
C ASP A 215 -18.62 13.63 -1.40
N PHE A 216 -18.92 14.31 -2.53
CA PHE A 216 -18.15 15.42 -3.09
C PHE A 216 -18.86 16.79 -2.99
N SER A 217 -20.06 16.86 -2.42
CA SER A 217 -20.80 18.10 -2.13
C SER A 217 -20.65 18.54 -0.68
#